data_AF-A0A3C1ZCP4-F1
#
_entry.id   AF-A0A3C1ZCP4-F1
#
_cell.length_a   1.000
_cell.length_b   1.000
_cell.length_c   1.000
_cell.angle_alpha   90.00
_cell.angle_beta   90.00
_cell.angle_gamma   90.00
#
_symmetry.space_group_name_H-M   'P 1'
#
loop_
_entity.id
_entity.type
_entity.pdbx_description
1 polymer ?
#
loop_
_entity_poly.entity_id
_entity_poly.type
_entity_poly.pdbx_seq_one_letter_code
_entity_poly.pdbx_strand_id
1 'polypeptide(L)'
;MKSFLRQIPVGVPSLIITALVIYLSLAHDPFHTSELPLFPGADKWAHVVMYIAVTAVYMLDYAKHKLPHHPKLNVDLALTSSASVLGLLMEVGQLIMHNGRGFEWADWTADTMGAIIGLLLVRYWFMHHFRTYFLGRRHHAHHAFARRRKRSHRHSRHSH
;
A
#
# COMPACT_ATOMS: atom_id res chain seq x y z
N MET A 1 -13.67 16.21 -6.08
CA MET A 1 -12.58 15.19 -6.12
C MET A 1 -12.55 14.19 -4.95
N LYS A 2 -13.12 14.48 -3.77
CA LYS A 2 -13.08 13.60 -2.58
C LYS A 2 -13.92 12.30 -2.65
N SER A 3 -14.78 12.16 -3.67
CA SER A 3 -15.66 10.98 -3.85
C SER A 3 -14.94 9.80 -4.54
N PHE A 4 -14.02 10.10 -5.47
CA PHE A 4 -13.50 9.12 -6.42
C PHE A 4 -12.57 8.09 -5.75
N LEU A 5 -11.65 8.54 -4.89
CA LEU A 5 -10.74 7.67 -4.12
C LEU A 5 -11.47 6.67 -3.20
N ARG A 6 -12.72 6.95 -2.84
CA ARG A 6 -13.53 6.08 -1.97
C ARG A 6 -14.23 4.96 -2.74
N GLN A 7 -14.42 5.12 -4.05
CA GLN A 7 -15.08 4.12 -4.91
C GLN A 7 -14.11 3.05 -5.40
N ILE A 8 -12.79 3.28 -5.26
CA ILE A 8 -11.78 2.30 -5.67
C ILE A 8 -11.90 1.05 -4.77
N PRO A 9 -12.18 -0.13 -5.36
CA PRO A 9 -12.26 -1.38 -4.63
C PRO A 9 -10.98 -1.65 -3.84
N VAL A 10 -11.12 -2.35 -2.73
CA VAL A 10 -9.97 -2.92 -2.02
C VAL A 10 -9.28 -3.90 -2.98
N GLY A 11 -7.97 -3.80 -3.11
CA GLY A 11 -7.12 -4.65 -3.96
C GLY A 11 -6.63 -3.96 -5.23
N VAL A 12 -7.41 -3.02 -5.79
CA VAL A 12 -7.08 -2.40 -7.09
C VAL A 12 -5.77 -1.58 -7.04
N PRO A 13 -5.53 -0.71 -6.04
CA PRO A 13 -4.26 0.03 -5.97
C PRO A 13 -3.06 -0.89 -5.82
N SER A 14 -3.19 -1.93 -4.99
CA SER A 14 -2.15 -2.94 -4.77
C SER A 14 -1.82 -3.66 -6.07
N LEU A 15 -2.83 -4.13 -6.81
CA LEU A 15 -2.64 -4.80 -8.09
C LEU A 15 -1.97 -3.90 -9.13
N ILE A 16 -2.41 -2.64 -9.26
CA ILE A 16 -1.85 -1.70 -10.24
C ILE A 16 -0.37 -1.41 -9.93
N ILE A 17 -0.05 -1.11 -8.68
CA ILE A 17 1.33 -0.78 -8.29
C ILE A 17 2.23 -2.02 -8.38
N THR A 18 1.76 -3.20 -7.96
CA THR A 18 2.54 -4.44 -8.11
C THR A 18 2.78 -4.77 -9.57
N ALA A 19 1.77 -4.65 -10.44
CA ALA A 19 1.95 -4.87 -11.87
C ALA A 19 2.93 -3.86 -12.50
N LEU A 20 2.85 -2.60 -12.09
CA LEU A 20 3.79 -1.56 -12.51
C LEU A 20 5.22 -1.90 -12.07
N VAL A 21 5.42 -2.32 -10.82
CA VAL A 21 6.76 -2.71 -10.31
C VAL A 21 7.31 -3.92 -11.06
N ILE A 22 6.50 -4.95 -11.29
CA ILE A 22 6.92 -6.12 -12.09
C ILE A 22 7.35 -5.70 -13.48
N TYR A 23 6.56 -4.83 -14.14
CA TYR A 23 6.92 -4.33 -15.47
C TYR A 23 8.22 -3.54 -15.45
N LEU A 24 8.40 -2.62 -14.51
CA LEU A 24 9.61 -1.80 -14.40
C LEU A 24 10.86 -2.62 -14.09
N SER A 25 10.74 -3.67 -13.26
CA SER A 25 11.87 -4.54 -12.90
C SER A 25 12.28 -5.50 -14.03
N LEU A 26 11.33 -6.01 -14.82
CA LEU A 26 11.61 -7.02 -15.85
C LEU A 26 11.82 -6.44 -17.26
N ALA A 27 11.37 -5.21 -17.52
CA ALA A 27 11.58 -4.55 -18.80
C ALA A 27 13.06 -4.20 -19.03
N HIS A 28 13.56 -4.47 -20.24
CA HIS A 28 14.95 -4.23 -20.63
C HIS A 28 15.31 -2.73 -20.63
N ASP A 29 14.41 -1.87 -21.14
CA ASP A 29 14.59 -0.42 -21.14
C ASP A 29 13.22 0.30 -21.10
N PRO A 30 12.58 0.41 -19.92
CA PRO A 30 11.23 0.96 -19.79
C PRO A 30 11.15 2.47 -20.10
N PHE A 31 12.28 3.19 -20.05
CA PHE A 31 12.31 4.65 -20.14
C PHE A 31 13.24 5.20 -21.22
N HIS A 32 13.85 4.33 -22.04
CA HIS A 32 14.89 4.72 -23.00
C HIS A 32 16.02 5.50 -22.32
N THR A 33 16.37 5.04 -21.10
CA THR A 33 17.34 5.69 -20.21
C THR A 33 18.77 5.59 -20.69
N SER A 34 19.01 4.80 -21.73
CA SER A 34 20.27 4.68 -22.46
C SER A 34 20.85 6.05 -22.89
N GLU A 35 20.02 7.08 -23.05
CA GLU A 35 20.43 8.44 -23.42
C GLU A 35 20.44 9.46 -22.26
N LEU A 36 19.96 9.08 -21.06
CA LEU A 36 19.89 9.98 -19.91
C LEU A 36 21.10 9.73 -18.99
N PRO A 37 21.94 10.74 -18.73
CA PRO A 37 23.06 10.60 -17.80
C PRO A 37 22.53 10.56 -16.35
N LEU A 38 22.10 9.37 -15.91
CA LEU A 38 21.79 9.11 -14.51
C LEU A 38 23.09 8.95 -13.72
N PHE A 39 23.09 9.41 -12.47
CA PHE A 39 24.23 9.24 -11.58
C PHE A 39 24.43 7.74 -11.24
N PRO A 40 25.67 7.29 -10.95
CA PRO A 40 25.94 5.91 -10.57
C PRO A 40 25.07 5.48 -9.37
N GLY A 41 24.30 4.40 -9.53
CA GLY A 41 23.42 3.87 -8.49
C GLY A 41 22.02 4.50 -8.40
N ALA A 42 21.60 5.31 -9.38
CA ALA A 42 20.22 5.83 -9.45
C ALA A 42 19.16 4.71 -9.48
N ASP A 43 19.48 3.59 -10.14
CA ASP A 43 18.62 2.40 -10.23
C ASP A 43 18.27 1.84 -8.83
N LYS A 44 19.24 1.77 -7.91
CA LYS A 44 19.04 1.34 -6.51
C LYS A 44 18.07 2.24 -5.74
N TRP A 45 18.11 3.54 -6.00
CA TRP A 45 17.14 4.47 -5.40
C TRP A 45 15.73 4.28 -5.99
N ALA A 46 15.63 3.95 -7.28
CA ALA A 46 14.34 3.59 -7.89
C ALA A 46 13.76 2.33 -7.23
N HIS A 47 14.58 1.30 -6.99
CA HIS A 47 14.20 0.11 -6.23
C HIS A 47 13.68 0.44 -4.82
N VAL A 48 14.41 1.26 -4.05
CA VAL A 48 13.94 1.73 -2.73
C VAL A 48 12.57 2.41 -2.83
N VAL A 49 12.38 3.33 -3.78
CA VAL A 49 11.12 4.08 -3.95
C VAL A 49 9.97 3.17 -4.38
N MET A 50 10.23 2.24 -5.30
CA MET A 50 9.25 1.25 -5.78
C MET A 50 8.74 0.38 -4.63
N TYR A 51 9.62 -0.11 -3.77
CA TYR A 51 9.23 -0.96 -2.64
C TYR A 51 8.62 -0.19 -1.47
N ILE A 52 8.95 1.10 -1.27
CA ILE A 52 8.17 1.99 -0.40
C ILE A 52 6.73 2.06 -0.89
N ALA A 53 6.51 2.24 -2.20
CA ALA A 53 5.18 2.35 -2.78
C ALA A 53 4.39 1.04 -2.64
N VAL A 54 5.00 -0.12 -2.95
CA VAL A 54 4.38 -1.45 -2.80
C VAL A 54 3.94 -1.71 -1.36
N THR A 55 4.84 -1.55 -0.39
CA THR A 55 4.50 -1.77 1.02
C THR A 55 3.42 -0.80 1.48
N ALA A 56 3.48 0.46 1.03
CA ALA A 56 2.46 1.44 1.37
C ALA A 56 1.08 1.04 0.86
N VAL A 57 0.93 0.66 -0.42
CA VAL A 57 -0.38 0.27 -0.95
C VAL A 57 -0.91 -0.99 -0.29
N TYR A 58 -0.07 -2.00 -0.01
CA TYR A 58 -0.49 -3.22 0.68
C TYR A 58 -1.06 -2.90 2.07
N MET A 59 -0.37 -2.07 2.84
CA MET A 59 -0.81 -1.69 4.17
C MET A 59 -2.07 -0.83 4.14
N LEU A 60 -2.18 0.12 3.20
CA LEU A 60 -3.36 0.98 3.08
C LEU A 60 -4.60 0.20 2.67
N ASP A 61 -4.44 -0.74 1.75
CA ASP A 61 -5.51 -1.56 1.26
C ASP A 61 -6.02 -2.51 2.34
N TYR A 62 -5.09 -3.12 3.09
CA TYR A 62 -5.43 -3.90 4.28
C TYR A 62 -6.11 -3.06 5.38
N ALA A 63 -5.59 -1.86 5.65
CA ALA A 63 -6.18 -0.94 6.62
C ALA A 63 -7.62 -0.55 6.22
N LYS A 64 -7.86 -0.27 4.93
CA LYS A 64 -9.21 -0.02 4.39
C LYS A 64 -10.15 -1.22 4.63
N HIS A 65 -9.67 -2.44 4.43
CA HIS A 65 -10.42 -3.67 4.67
C HIS A 65 -10.77 -3.89 6.16
N LYS A 66 -9.87 -3.53 7.08
CA LYS A 66 -10.05 -3.74 8.53
C LYS A 66 -10.79 -2.61 9.26
N LEU A 67 -11.10 -1.50 8.60
CA LEU A 67 -11.85 -0.40 9.22
C LEU A 67 -13.16 -0.90 9.87
N PRO A 68 -13.44 -0.55 11.15
CA PRO A 68 -12.80 0.51 11.94
C PRO A 68 -11.59 0.08 12.80
N HIS A 69 -11.22 -1.20 12.80
CA HIS A 69 -10.18 -1.74 13.68
C HIS A 69 -8.77 -1.38 13.21
N HIS A 70 -7.83 -1.33 14.16
CA HIS A 70 -6.42 -1.17 13.86
C HIS A 70 -5.82 -2.47 13.28
N PRO A 71 -4.99 -2.39 12.24
CA PRO A 71 -4.19 -3.53 11.82
C PRO A 71 -3.20 -3.92 12.92
N LYS A 72 -3.02 -5.23 13.10
CA LYS A 72 -2.05 -5.80 14.05
C LYS A 72 -0.64 -5.70 13.45
N LEU A 73 0.37 -5.47 14.29
CA LEU A 73 1.77 -5.41 13.87
C LEU A 73 2.20 -6.65 13.08
N ASN A 74 1.75 -7.85 13.50
CA ASN A 74 2.09 -9.09 12.80
C ASN A 74 1.61 -9.11 11.34
N VAL A 75 0.51 -8.41 11.03
CA VAL A 75 0.02 -8.33 9.65
C VAL A 75 0.83 -7.32 8.85
N ASP A 76 1.16 -6.17 9.44
CA ASP A 76 2.02 -5.19 8.79
C ASP A 76 3.40 -5.79 8.47
N LEU A 77 3.96 -6.58 9.40
CA LEU A 77 5.19 -7.34 9.19
C LEU A 77 5.02 -8.37 8.06
N ALA A 78 3.93 -9.15 8.04
CA ALA A 78 3.68 -10.12 6.98
C ALA A 78 3.56 -9.48 5.59
N LEU A 79 2.90 -8.32 5.49
CA LEU A 79 2.79 -7.54 4.25
C LEU A 79 4.15 -6.98 3.80
N THR A 80 4.95 -6.51 4.76
CA THR A 80 6.33 -6.04 4.49
C THR A 80 7.21 -7.18 4.01
N SER A 81 7.15 -8.34 4.66
CA SER A 81 7.88 -9.54 4.24
C SER A 81 7.44 -10.01 2.85
N SER A 82 6.14 -9.91 2.53
CA SER A 82 5.62 -10.23 1.20
C SER A 82 6.18 -9.29 0.13
N ALA A 83 6.37 -8.01 0.45
CA ALA A 83 7.06 -7.07 -0.44
C ALA A 83 8.54 -7.46 -0.64
N SER A 84 9.28 -7.79 0.42
CA SER A 84 10.68 -8.26 0.29
C SER A 84 10.82 -9.56 -0.51
N VAL A 85 9.84 -10.47 -0.39
CA VAL A 85 9.79 -11.71 -1.20
C VAL A 85 9.51 -11.38 -2.67
N LEU A 86 8.63 -10.42 -2.96
CA LEU A 86 8.41 -9.95 -4.33
C LEU A 86 9.70 -9.41 -4.95
N GLY A 87 10.51 -8.66 -4.20
CA GLY A 87 11.85 -8.21 -4.63
C GLY A 87 12.75 -9.36 -5.03
N LEU A 88 12.88 -10.36 -4.16
CA LEU A 88 13.66 -11.54 -4.47
C LEU A 88 13.16 -12.28 -5.72
N LEU A 89 11.83 -12.37 -5.91
CA LEU A 89 11.25 -12.97 -7.11
C LEU A 89 11.56 -12.17 -8.38
N MET A 90 11.69 -10.85 -8.29
CA MET A 90 12.07 -10.01 -9.44
C MET A 90 13.52 -10.21 -9.84
N GLU A 91 14.43 -10.28 -8.87
CA GLU A 91 15.84 -10.61 -9.12
C GLU A 91 16.01 -11.98 -9.78
N VAL A 92 15.28 -12.98 -9.26
CA VAL A 92 15.25 -14.32 -9.86
C VAL A 92 14.62 -14.28 -11.26
N GLY A 93 13.58 -13.48 -11.46
CA GLY A 93 12.96 -13.27 -12.76
C GLY A 93 13.93 -12.68 -13.80
N GLN A 94 14.70 -11.66 -13.42
CA GLN A 94 15.74 -11.05 -14.26
C GLN A 94 16.81 -12.08 -14.65
N LEU A 95 17.26 -12.89 -13.69
CA LEU A 95 18.22 -13.97 -13.93
C LEU A 95 17.72 -14.99 -14.97
N ILE A 96 16.44 -15.39 -14.87
CA ILE A 96 15.87 -16.41 -15.75
C ILE A 96 15.61 -15.85 -17.16
N MET A 97 15.10 -14.63 -17.26
CA MET A 97 14.67 -14.05 -18.53
C MET A 97 15.83 -13.67 -19.47
N HIS A 98 17.08 -13.62 -18.99
CA HIS A 98 18.26 -13.25 -19.79
C HIS A 98 18.06 -11.94 -20.58
N ASN A 99 17.26 -11.02 -20.05
CA ASN A 99 16.92 -9.74 -20.67
C ASN A 99 18.04 -8.69 -20.48
N GLY A 100 19.31 -9.06 -20.45
CA GLY A 100 20.43 -8.13 -20.27
C GLY A 100 20.57 -7.51 -18.87
N ARG A 101 19.66 -7.80 -17.93
CA ARG A 101 19.80 -7.52 -16.49
C ARG A 101 20.16 -8.80 -15.74
N GLY A 102 21.09 -8.71 -14.80
CA GLY A 102 21.54 -9.82 -13.98
C GLY A 102 20.94 -9.80 -12.58
N PHE A 103 21.12 -10.89 -11.83
CA PHE A 103 20.77 -10.94 -10.41
C PHE A 103 21.77 -10.12 -9.59
N GLU A 104 21.29 -9.15 -8.81
CA GLU A 104 22.13 -8.35 -7.92
C GLU A 104 21.62 -8.35 -6.48
N TRP A 105 22.44 -8.83 -5.55
CA TRP A 105 22.14 -8.76 -4.11
C TRP A 105 21.93 -7.33 -3.61
N ALA A 106 22.54 -6.35 -4.28
CA ALA A 106 22.38 -4.93 -3.95
C ALA A 106 20.95 -4.44 -4.22
N ASP A 107 20.31 -4.94 -5.27
CA ASP A 107 18.97 -4.52 -5.70
C ASP A 107 17.92 -5.16 -4.79
N TRP A 108 18.10 -6.44 -4.44
CA TRP A 108 17.29 -7.07 -3.38
C TRP A 108 17.42 -6.36 -2.01
N THR A 109 18.62 -5.88 -1.68
CA THR A 109 18.85 -5.11 -0.45
C THR A 109 18.12 -3.77 -0.51
N ALA A 110 18.16 -3.09 -1.65
CA ALA A 110 17.43 -1.85 -1.89
C ALA A 110 15.91 -2.07 -1.78
N ASP A 111 15.38 -3.15 -2.34
CA ASP A 111 13.97 -3.54 -2.23
C ASP A 111 13.56 -3.76 -0.77
N THR A 112 14.38 -4.50 -0.02
CA THR A 112 14.12 -4.79 1.39
C THR A 112 14.18 -3.53 2.24
N MET A 113 15.15 -2.64 1.98
CA MET A 113 15.23 -1.33 2.63
C MET A 113 13.99 -0.48 2.33
N GLY A 114 13.56 -0.43 1.07
CA GLY A 114 12.35 0.26 0.66
C GLY A 114 11.11 -0.26 1.38
N ALA A 115 10.97 -1.58 1.51
CA ALA A 115 9.86 -2.20 2.22
C ALA A 115 9.84 -1.80 3.71
N ILE A 116 10.99 -1.82 4.39
CA ILE A 116 11.10 -1.41 5.80
C ILE A 116 10.77 0.08 5.95
N ILE A 117 11.28 0.94 5.07
CA ILE A 117 10.97 2.38 5.09
C ILE A 117 9.47 2.60 4.87
N GLY A 118 8.85 1.87 3.93
CA GLY A 118 7.41 1.91 3.68
C GLY A 118 6.59 1.54 4.90
N LEU A 119 6.98 0.47 5.61
CA LEU A 119 6.36 0.07 6.88
C LEU A 119 6.39 1.20 7.92
N LEU A 120 7.57 1.80 8.12
CA LEU A 120 7.74 2.89 9.09
C LEU A 120 6.90 4.12 8.69
N LEU A 121 6.96 4.53 7.43
CA LEU A 121 6.22 5.68 6.92
C LEU A 121 4.71 5.50 7.07
N VAL A 122 4.17 4.34 6.67
CA VAL A 122 2.73 4.11 6.77
C VAL A 122 2.29 3.96 8.21
N ARG A 123 3.04 3.21 9.04
CA ARG A 123 2.64 2.95 10.42
C ARG A 123 2.69 4.20 11.31
N TYR A 124 3.72 5.04 11.16
CA TYR A 124 3.88 6.23 12.00
C TYR A 124 3.21 7.47 11.40
N TRP A 125 3.44 7.75 10.12
CA TRP A 125 3.01 9.01 9.52
C TRP A 125 1.64 8.90 8.89
N PHE A 126 1.44 7.90 8.03
CA PHE A 126 0.22 7.83 7.23
C PHE A 126 -0.98 7.33 8.02
N MET A 127 -0.85 6.33 8.89
CA MET A 127 -1.96 5.83 9.71
C MET A 127 -2.46 6.86 10.73
N HIS A 128 -1.59 7.76 11.18
CA HIS A 128 -1.98 8.90 12.01
C HIS A 128 -2.90 9.87 11.25
N HIS A 129 -2.56 10.22 10.00
CA HIS A 129 -3.34 11.14 9.16
C HIS A 129 -4.54 10.46 8.49
N PHE A 130 -4.36 9.28 7.90
CA PHE A 130 -5.38 8.55 7.13
C PHE A 130 -6.62 8.22 7.95
N ARG A 131 -6.45 7.94 9.24
CA ARG A 131 -7.57 7.65 10.13
C ARG A 131 -8.42 8.88 10.43
N THR A 132 -7.85 10.07 10.62
CA THR A 132 -8.66 11.29 10.77
C THR A 132 -9.45 11.59 9.49
N TYR A 133 -8.89 11.30 8.31
CA TYR A 133 -9.59 11.42 7.03
C TYR A 133 -10.73 10.40 6.82
N PHE A 134 -10.55 9.12 7.16
CA PHE A 134 -11.55 8.06 6.92
C PHE A 134 -12.52 7.79 8.09
N LEU A 135 -12.07 7.83 9.36
CA LEU A 135 -12.91 7.60 10.55
C LEU A 135 -13.73 8.83 10.95
N GLY A 136 -13.33 10.04 10.56
CA GLY A 136 -14.02 11.29 10.89
C GLY A 136 -15.50 11.36 10.45
N ARG A 137 -15.97 10.48 9.56
CA ARG A 137 -17.40 10.44 9.13
C ARG A 137 -18.17 9.19 9.49
N ARG A 138 -17.53 8.05 9.82
CA ARG A 138 -18.27 6.82 10.20
C ARG A 138 -18.84 6.89 11.62
N HIS A 139 -18.16 7.58 12.54
CA HIS A 139 -18.64 7.72 13.92
C HIS A 139 -19.97 8.50 14.00
N HIS A 140 -20.14 9.53 13.16
CA HIS A 140 -21.39 10.30 13.10
C HIS A 140 -22.58 9.48 12.55
N ALA A 141 -22.35 8.57 11.61
CA ALA A 141 -23.41 7.75 11.04
C ALA A 141 -23.98 6.73 12.04
N HIS A 142 -23.11 6.04 12.80
CA HIS A 142 -23.56 5.07 13.81
C HIS A 142 -24.29 5.72 14.98
N HIS A 143 -23.82 6.88 15.47
CA HIS A 143 -24.53 7.61 16.52
C HIS A 143 -25.84 8.23 16.03
N ALA A 144 -25.92 8.71 14.78
CA ALA A 144 -27.16 9.22 14.21
C ALA A 144 -28.23 8.12 14.08
N PHE A 145 -27.83 6.91 13.66
CA PHE A 145 -28.75 5.78 13.55
C PHE A 145 -29.22 5.26 14.91
N ALA A 146 -28.30 5.15 15.88
CA ALA A 146 -28.64 4.73 17.24
C ALA A 146 -29.57 5.73 17.97
N ARG A 147 -29.40 7.04 17.74
CA ARG A 147 -30.28 8.08 18.30
C ARG A 147 -31.68 8.08 17.66
N ARG A 148 -31.80 7.80 16.35
CA ARG A 148 -33.11 7.65 15.68
C ARG A 148 -33.88 6.44 16.22
N ARG A 149 -33.22 5.30 16.43
CA ARG A 149 -33.86 4.08 16.95
C ARG A 149 -34.35 4.25 18.40
N LYS A 150 -33.59 4.96 19.26
CA LYS A 150 -34.03 5.30 20.63
C LYS A 150 -35.23 6.26 20.66
N ARG A 151 -35.33 7.22 19.72
CA ARG A 151 -36.49 8.13 19.64
C ARG A 151 -37.77 7.42 19.18
N SER A 152 -37.67 6.50 18.22
CA SER A 152 -38.81 5.69 17.76
C SER A 152 -39.42 4.83 18.89
N HIS A 153 -38.60 4.16 19.71
CA HIS A 153 -39.10 3.36 20.83
C HIS A 153 -39.70 4.18 21.98
N ARG A 154 -39.34 5.46 22.11
CA ARG A 154 -39.91 6.33 23.14
C ARG A 154 -41.31 6.84 22.76
N HIS A 155 -41.59 6.98 21.46
CA HIS A 155 -42.93 7.38 21.01
C HIS A 155 -43.96 6.26 21.10
N SER A 156 -43.58 5.00 20.89
CA SER A 156 -44.51 3.87 20.97
C SER A 156 -44.91 3.47 22.40
N ARG A 157 -44.27 4.03 23.42
CA ARG A 157 -44.55 3.74 24.85
C ARG A 157 -45.46 4.76 25.53
N HIS A 158 -45.80 5.87 24.86
CA HIS A 158 -46.69 6.90 25.39
C HIS A 158 -48.07 6.91 24.71
N SER A 159 -48.37 5.92 23.88
CA SER A 159 -49.62 5.78 23.12
C SER A 159 -50.51 4.61 23.58
N HIS A 160 -50.32 4.13 24.82
CA HIS A 160 -51.18 3.15 25.48
C HIS A 160 -51.60 3.66 26.84
#